data_AF-A0A4P5QSP1-F1
#
_entry.id   AF-A0A4P5QSP1-F1
#
_cell.length_a   1.000
_cell.length_b   1.000
_cell.length_c   1.000
_cell.angle_alpha   90.00
_cell.angle_beta   90.00
_cell.angle_gamma   90.00
#
_symmetry.space_group_name_H-M   'P 1'
#
loop_
_entity.id
_entity.type
_entity.pdbx_description
1 polymer ?
#
loop_
_entity_poly.entity_id
_entity_poly.type
_entity_poly.pdbx_seq_one_letter_code
_entity_poly.pdbx_strand_id
1 'polypeptide(L)'
;MFGTIRKHSTWLWVVIIAFVSVSMVVFFTDSRMDGGSRGQSDLGSINGRPIAHPEYLDAWNEVRLAQYLYTGKWPANDEASSRRLESETISRVFLTQKMKEMDVKASDKAVALMIQEQLRDYPYASLEKEILQPNGLGIADYERFVRNEAGIRQLIAAASVSSRLVVPSEAESLWRKENQEVSTQVAAFWTSNYIDKVVITNGAIGSFFTNRMGFYRLPERQTLSYIEFSASNYLADADKKLSTLTNLNDIVSEY
;
A
#
# COMPACT_ATOMS: atom_id res chain seq x y z
N MET A 1 7.51 -89.99 7.79
CA MET A 1 6.67 -89.50 6.68
C MET A 1 6.65 -87.98 6.70
N PHE A 2 7.67 -87.28 6.17
CA PHE A 2 7.71 -85.80 6.13
C PHE A 2 8.55 -85.31 4.93
N GLY A 3 8.11 -85.59 3.71
CA GLY A 3 8.94 -85.36 2.50
C GLY A 3 8.30 -84.54 1.38
N THR A 4 6.99 -84.23 1.43
CA THR A 4 6.28 -83.66 0.27
C THR A 4 5.57 -82.33 0.52
N ILE A 5 5.64 -81.78 1.74
CA ILE A 5 5.05 -80.45 2.06
C ILE A 5 6.03 -79.29 1.74
N ARG A 6 7.21 -79.56 1.17
CA ARG A 6 8.22 -78.52 0.94
C ARG A 6 8.06 -77.75 -0.38
N LYS A 7 7.27 -78.25 -1.34
CA LYS A 7 7.14 -77.65 -2.69
C LYS A 7 5.97 -76.65 -2.83
N HIS A 8 4.97 -76.72 -1.95
CA HIS A 8 3.87 -75.73 -1.91
C HIS A 8 4.09 -74.62 -0.87
N SER A 9 5.04 -74.78 0.07
CA SER A 9 5.33 -73.76 1.09
C SER A 9 5.90 -72.47 0.48
N THR A 10 6.76 -72.57 -0.54
CA THR A 10 7.30 -71.38 -1.24
C THR A 10 6.21 -70.62 -1.99
N TRP A 11 5.23 -71.30 -2.59
CA TRP A 11 4.12 -70.62 -3.27
C TRP A 11 3.17 -69.94 -2.27
N LEU A 12 2.95 -70.58 -1.12
CA LEU A 12 2.17 -69.99 -0.03
C LEU A 12 2.83 -68.71 0.52
N TRP A 13 4.15 -68.69 0.68
CA TRP A 13 4.89 -67.49 1.08
C TRP A 13 4.84 -66.37 0.03
N VAL A 14 4.91 -66.70 -1.26
CA VAL A 14 4.79 -65.70 -2.33
C VAL A 14 3.41 -65.04 -2.32
N VAL A 15 2.33 -65.80 -2.11
CA VAL A 15 0.97 -65.26 -2.02
C VAL A 15 0.80 -64.36 -0.79
N ILE A 16 1.33 -64.77 0.35
CA ILE A 16 1.27 -63.97 1.59
C ILE A 16 2.04 -62.67 1.43
N ILE A 17 3.27 -62.72 0.89
CA ILE A 17 4.09 -61.53 0.67
C ILE A 17 3.42 -60.58 -0.33
N ALA A 18 2.85 -61.09 -1.42
CA ALA A 18 2.11 -60.27 -2.38
C ALA A 18 0.92 -59.55 -1.73
N PHE A 19 0.18 -60.24 -0.85
CA PHE A 19 -0.96 -59.65 -0.16
C PHE A 19 -0.54 -58.57 0.85
N VAL A 20 0.53 -58.81 1.62
CA VAL A 20 1.09 -57.83 2.57
C VAL A 20 1.68 -56.62 1.85
N SER A 21 2.38 -56.83 0.74
CA SER A 21 2.91 -55.74 -0.07
C SER A 21 1.79 -54.89 -0.69
N VAL A 22 0.72 -55.50 -1.19
CA VAL A 22 -0.45 -54.76 -1.69
C VAL A 22 -1.16 -54.02 -0.58
N SER A 23 -1.34 -54.62 0.61
CA SER A 23 -1.93 -53.90 1.75
C SER A 23 -1.06 -52.74 2.23
N MET A 24 0.27 -52.91 2.19
CA MET A 24 1.22 -51.85 2.54
C MET A 24 1.20 -50.74 1.49
N VAL A 25 1.11 -51.06 0.20
CA VAL A 25 0.99 -50.05 -0.86
C VAL A 25 -0.35 -49.32 -0.77
N VAL A 26 -1.47 -49.99 -0.47
CA VAL A 26 -2.77 -49.32 -0.29
C VAL A 26 -2.76 -48.44 0.97
N PHE A 27 -2.22 -48.90 2.10
CA PHE A 27 -2.17 -48.11 3.34
C PHE A 27 -1.16 -46.94 3.26
N PHE A 28 -0.04 -47.10 2.56
CA PHE A 28 0.96 -46.04 2.34
C PHE A 28 0.65 -45.13 1.14
N THR A 29 -0.19 -45.56 0.19
CA THR A 29 -0.69 -44.70 -0.91
C THR A 29 -1.97 -43.97 -0.53
N ASP A 30 -2.76 -44.51 0.40
CA ASP A 30 -3.93 -43.84 0.99
C ASP A 30 -3.57 -43.01 2.24
N SER A 31 -2.28 -42.97 2.59
CA SER A 31 -1.68 -41.82 3.29
C SER A 31 -1.20 -40.76 2.29
N ARG A 32 -2.01 -40.52 1.25
CA ARG A 32 -2.22 -39.14 0.77
C ARG A 32 -2.85 -38.39 1.92
N MET A 33 -1.94 -37.86 2.74
CA MET A 33 -2.11 -36.84 3.74
C MET A 33 -3.39 -36.03 3.49
N ASP A 34 -4.48 -36.49 4.09
CA ASP A 34 -5.51 -35.63 4.62
C ASP A 34 -4.78 -34.83 5.69
N GLY A 35 -4.22 -33.71 5.24
CA GLY A 35 -3.38 -32.81 6.01
C GLY A 35 -4.22 -32.17 7.09
N GLY A 36 -4.50 -32.94 8.13
CA GLY A 36 -5.09 -32.49 9.36
C GLY A 36 -4.32 -31.27 9.82
N SER A 37 -5.02 -30.14 9.76
CA SER A 37 -4.71 -28.85 10.33
C SER A 37 -3.85 -28.98 11.58
N ARG A 38 -2.53 -28.95 11.40
CA ARG A 38 -1.53 -28.84 12.45
C ARG A 38 -0.81 -27.53 12.20
N GLY A 39 -1.34 -26.47 12.79
CA GLY A 39 -0.74 -25.15 12.77
C GLY A 39 -1.46 -24.12 11.92
N GLN A 40 -2.77 -24.23 11.68
CA GLN A 40 -3.53 -23.03 11.37
C GLN A 40 -3.59 -22.23 12.67
N SER A 41 -2.59 -21.36 12.88
CA SER A 41 -2.73 -20.27 13.85
C SER A 41 -4.09 -19.65 13.58
N ASP A 42 -4.93 -19.59 14.62
CA ASP A 42 -6.20 -18.91 14.50
C ASP A 42 -5.89 -17.42 14.30
N LEU A 43 -5.92 -16.99 13.04
CA LEU A 43 -5.71 -15.61 12.63
C LEU A 43 -6.94 -14.75 12.95
N GLY A 44 -7.97 -15.33 13.56
CA GLY A 44 -9.21 -14.67 13.92
C GLY A 44 -10.16 -14.52 12.74
N SER A 45 -11.10 -13.60 12.89
CA SER A 45 -12.10 -13.29 11.86
C SER A 45 -12.27 -11.80 11.68
N ILE A 46 -12.54 -11.39 10.44
CA ILE A 46 -12.85 -10.02 10.04
C ILE A 46 -14.26 -10.03 9.45
N ASN A 47 -15.16 -9.18 9.95
CA ASN A 47 -16.57 -9.14 9.54
C ASN A 47 -17.29 -10.49 9.62
N GLY A 48 -16.94 -11.33 10.61
CA GLY A 48 -17.52 -12.67 10.79
C GLY A 48 -17.03 -13.72 9.79
N ARG A 49 -16.05 -13.40 8.93
CA ARG A 49 -15.37 -14.34 8.04
C ARG A 49 -13.99 -14.67 8.59
N PRO A 50 -13.62 -15.95 8.72
CA PRO A 50 -12.29 -16.33 9.19
C PRO A 50 -11.22 -15.85 8.19
N ILE A 51 -10.07 -15.41 8.71
CA ILE A 51 -8.94 -15.05 7.85
C ILE A 51 -8.28 -16.34 7.38
N ALA A 52 -8.32 -16.61 6.08
CA ALA A 52 -7.61 -17.75 5.51
C ALA A 52 -6.10 -17.51 5.57
N HIS A 53 -5.33 -18.54 5.94
CA HIS A 53 -3.86 -18.45 5.96
C HIS A 53 -3.23 -17.94 4.65
N PRO A 54 -3.63 -18.41 3.45
CA PRO A 54 -3.09 -17.85 2.20
C PRO A 54 -3.46 -16.38 1.99
N GLU A 55 -4.65 -15.95 2.41
CA GLU A 55 -5.07 -14.54 2.30
C GLU A 55 -4.21 -13.64 3.18
N TYR A 56 -3.88 -14.10 4.38
CA TYR A 56 -2.97 -13.39 5.27
C TYR A 56 -1.56 -13.29 4.70
N LEU A 57 -1.02 -14.38 4.15
CA LEU A 57 0.32 -14.39 3.55
C LEU A 57 0.41 -13.47 2.32
N ASP A 58 -0.62 -13.47 1.47
CA ASP A 58 -0.70 -12.55 0.33
C ASP A 58 -0.69 -11.10 0.79
N ALA A 59 -1.51 -10.77 1.80
CA ALA A 59 -1.57 -9.43 2.39
C ALA A 59 -0.25 -9.03 3.07
N TRP A 60 0.41 -9.97 3.76
CA TRP A 60 1.71 -9.75 4.40
C TRP A 60 2.77 -9.38 3.36
N ASN A 61 2.83 -10.13 2.26
CA ASN A 61 3.74 -9.85 1.15
C ASN A 61 3.45 -8.49 0.51
N GLU A 62 2.18 -8.14 0.35
CA GLU A 62 1.76 -6.83 -0.17
C GLU A 62 2.17 -5.68 0.74
N VAL A 63 2.02 -5.81 2.06
CA VAL A 63 2.42 -4.78 3.03
C VAL A 63 3.94 -4.59 3.04
N ARG A 64 4.71 -5.68 3.04
CA ARG A 64 6.18 -5.61 2.94
C ARG A 64 6.61 -4.89 1.66
N LEU A 65 5.96 -5.22 0.54
CA LEU A 65 6.23 -4.60 -0.75
C LEU A 65 5.84 -3.11 -0.74
N ALA A 66 4.67 -2.75 -0.19
CA ALA A 66 4.24 -1.36 -0.05
C ALA A 66 5.25 -0.52 0.74
N GLN A 67 5.75 -1.05 1.86
CA GLN A 67 6.78 -0.38 2.65
C GLN A 67 8.08 -0.17 1.85
N TYR A 68 8.53 -1.18 1.10
CA TYR A 68 9.71 -1.06 0.24
C TYR A 68 9.52 0.03 -0.82
N LEU A 69 8.36 0.08 -1.47
CA LEU A 69 8.08 1.05 -2.53
C LEU A 69 7.98 2.49 -2.00
N TYR A 70 7.50 2.65 -0.77
CA TYR A 70 7.41 3.95 -0.12
C TYR A 70 8.74 4.44 0.44
N THR A 71 9.53 3.56 1.06
CA THR A 71 10.74 3.93 1.83
C THR A 71 12.06 3.58 1.13
N GLY A 72 12.01 2.77 0.08
CA GLY A 72 13.19 2.17 -0.57
C GLY A 72 13.87 1.06 0.24
N LYS A 73 13.32 0.68 1.41
CA LYS A 73 13.92 -0.30 2.34
C LYS A 73 12.91 -1.37 2.72
N TRP A 74 13.39 -2.61 2.74
CA TRP A 74 12.61 -3.71 3.29
C TRP A 74 12.41 -3.55 4.80
N PRO A 75 11.30 -4.06 5.36
CA PRO A 75 11.07 -4.00 6.79
C PRO A 75 12.19 -4.70 7.57
N ALA A 76 12.59 -4.10 8.69
CA ALA A 76 13.61 -4.67 9.56
C ALA A 76 13.04 -5.82 10.40
N ASN A 77 13.93 -6.74 10.78
CA ASN A 77 13.58 -7.89 11.63
C ASN A 77 13.65 -7.51 13.13
N ASP A 78 12.92 -6.46 13.50
CA ASP A 78 12.79 -6.01 14.90
C ASP A 78 11.32 -6.07 15.35
N GLU A 79 11.10 -6.16 16.66
CA GLU A 79 9.77 -6.35 17.24
C GLU A 79 8.80 -5.20 16.94
N ALA A 80 9.30 -3.96 16.85
CA ALA A 80 8.47 -2.80 16.54
C ALA A 80 8.03 -2.81 15.08
N SER A 81 8.94 -3.15 14.15
CA SER A 81 8.62 -3.35 12.74
C SER A 81 7.63 -4.51 12.55
N SER A 82 7.84 -5.65 13.21
CA SER A 82 6.94 -6.80 13.12
C SER A 82 5.52 -6.48 13.58
N ARG A 83 5.35 -5.83 14.75
CA ARG A 83 4.03 -5.41 15.24
C ARG A 83 3.32 -4.45 14.28
N ARG A 84 4.07 -3.53 13.67
CA ARG A 84 3.51 -2.59 12.67
C ARG A 84 3.04 -3.35 11.43
N LEU A 85 3.88 -4.24 10.90
CA LEU A 85 3.54 -5.06 9.73
C LEU A 85 2.31 -5.94 9.99
N GLU A 86 2.19 -6.54 11.17
CA GLU A 86 1.02 -7.36 11.54
C GLU A 86 -0.27 -6.52 11.51
N SER A 87 -0.25 -5.33 12.12
CA SER A 87 -1.39 -4.40 12.13
C SER A 87 -1.78 -3.93 10.73
N GLU A 88 -0.78 -3.56 9.91
CA GLU A 88 -0.99 -3.18 8.51
C GLU A 88 -1.50 -4.34 7.67
N THR A 89 -1.03 -5.57 7.94
CA THR A 89 -1.49 -6.79 7.25
C THR A 89 -2.96 -7.07 7.54
N ILE A 90 -3.39 -6.97 8.80
CA ILE A 90 -4.80 -7.12 9.17
C ILE A 90 -5.66 -6.06 8.46
N SER A 91 -5.19 -4.81 8.45
CA SER A 91 -5.87 -3.72 7.74
C SER A 91 -5.96 -3.99 6.23
N ARG A 92 -4.90 -4.54 5.63
CA ARG A 92 -4.86 -4.91 4.22
C ARG A 92 -5.82 -6.05 3.88
N VAL A 93 -5.91 -7.07 4.73
CA VAL A 93 -6.91 -8.15 4.58
C VAL A 93 -8.32 -7.57 4.62
N PHE A 94 -8.63 -6.71 5.60
CA PHE A 94 -9.94 -6.06 5.71
C PHE A 94 -10.30 -5.30 4.43
N LEU A 95 -9.40 -4.45 3.92
CA LEU A 95 -9.64 -3.65 2.72
C LEU A 95 -9.83 -4.54 1.48
N THR A 96 -9.02 -5.59 1.34
CA THR A 96 -9.13 -6.52 0.21
C THR A 96 -10.44 -7.31 0.26
N GLN A 97 -10.89 -7.73 1.45
CA GLN A 97 -12.19 -8.37 1.62
C GLN A 97 -13.34 -7.41 1.31
N LYS A 98 -13.25 -6.14 1.75
CA LYS A 98 -14.26 -5.12 1.45
C LYS A 98 -14.35 -4.78 -0.03
N MET A 99 -13.20 -4.71 -0.71
CA MET A 99 -13.14 -4.53 -2.15
C MET A 99 -13.87 -5.67 -2.89
N LYS A 100 -13.64 -6.93 -2.47
CA LYS A 100 -14.36 -8.11 -3.01
C LYS A 100 -15.85 -8.08 -2.70
N GLU A 101 -16.24 -7.68 -1.49
CA GLU A 101 -17.64 -7.59 -1.06
C GLU A 101 -18.43 -6.56 -1.86
N MET A 102 -17.80 -5.42 -2.19
CA MET A 102 -18.39 -4.35 -2.99
C MET A 102 -18.20 -4.52 -4.51
N ASP A 103 -17.64 -5.65 -4.96
CA ASP A 103 -17.28 -5.94 -6.35
C ASP A 103 -16.48 -4.82 -7.04
N VAL A 104 -15.61 -4.14 -6.29
CA VAL A 104 -14.75 -3.08 -6.83
C VAL A 104 -13.58 -3.74 -7.56
N LYS A 105 -13.41 -3.42 -8.84
CA LYS A 105 -12.33 -3.94 -9.68
C LYS A 105 -11.61 -2.79 -10.37
N ALA A 106 -10.28 -2.75 -10.21
CA ALA A 106 -9.45 -1.84 -10.97
C ALA A 106 -9.47 -2.20 -12.47
N SER A 107 -9.55 -1.18 -13.33
CA SER A 107 -9.41 -1.36 -14.77
C SER A 107 -7.95 -1.61 -15.14
N ASP A 108 -7.70 -2.33 -16.24
CA ASP A 108 -6.33 -2.58 -16.73
C ASP A 108 -5.57 -1.27 -16.98
N LYS A 109 -6.27 -0.22 -17.42
CA LYS A 109 -5.70 1.12 -17.57
C LYS A 109 -5.24 1.70 -16.23
N ALA A 110 -6.04 1.58 -15.17
CA ALA A 110 -5.66 2.06 -13.84
C ALA A 110 -4.44 1.30 -13.29
N VAL A 111 -4.40 -0.02 -13.51
CA VAL A 111 -3.24 -0.87 -13.15
C VAL A 111 -2.00 -0.43 -13.91
N ALA A 112 -2.09 -0.25 -15.24
CA ALA A 112 -0.96 0.17 -16.07
C ALA A 112 -0.41 1.55 -15.67
N LEU A 113 -1.29 2.52 -15.43
CA LEU A 113 -0.89 3.84 -14.93
C LEU A 113 -0.18 3.74 -13.58
N MET A 114 -0.64 2.86 -12.70
CA MET A 114 -0.04 2.69 -11.40
C MET A 114 1.35 2.02 -11.48
N ILE A 115 1.53 1.02 -12.34
CA ILE A 115 2.86 0.45 -12.62
C ILE A 115 3.80 1.54 -13.14
N GLN A 116 3.33 2.38 -14.06
CA GLN A 116 4.11 3.48 -14.63
C GLN A 116 4.50 4.52 -13.57
N GLU A 117 3.57 4.91 -12.69
CA GLU A 117 3.82 5.86 -11.59
C GLU A 117 4.89 5.34 -10.63
N GLN A 118 4.82 4.04 -10.33
CA GLN A 118 5.61 3.40 -9.29
C GLN A 118 7.01 3.01 -9.76
N LEU A 119 7.14 2.49 -10.98
CA LEU A 119 8.44 2.11 -11.55
C LEU A 119 9.13 3.30 -12.22
N ARG A 120 8.37 4.29 -12.72
CA ARG A 120 8.89 5.42 -13.50
C ARG A 120 9.79 4.91 -14.65
N ASP A 121 11.10 5.13 -14.55
CA ASP A 121 12.10 4.73 -15.53
C ASP A 121 12.74 3.35 -15.23
N TYR A 122 12.36 2.71 -14.12
CA TYR A 122 12.91 1.42 -13.73
C TYR A 122 12.36 0.29 -14.62
N PRO A 123 13.22 -0.56 -15.24
CA PRO A 123 12.76 -1.60 -16.15
C PRO A 123 11.93 -2.65 -15.44
N TYR A 124 10.68 -2.85 -15.88
CA TYR A 124 9.79 -3.90 -15.36
C TYR A 124 10.43 -5.30 -15.39
N ALA A 125 11.20 -5.61 -16.43
CA ALA A 125 11.89 -6.90 -16.58
C ALA A 125 13.00 -7.15 -15.53
N SER A 126 13.56 -6.09 -14.95
CA SER A 126 14.59 -6.18 -13.91
C SER A 126 14.00 -6.35 -12.51
N LEU A 127 12.75 -5.90 -12.30
CA LEU A 127 12.07 -5.88 -11.00
C LEU A 127 12.06 -7.23 -10.29
N GLU A 128 11.72 -8.28 -11.03
CA GLU A 128 11.61 -9.62 -10.45
C GLU A 128 12.97 -10.12 -9.92
N LYS A 129 14.03 -9.99 -10.72
CA LYS A 129 15.35 -10.55 -10.40
C LYS A 129 16.11 -9.73 -9.37
N GLU A 130 16.01 -8.40 -9.46
CA GLU A 130 16.84 -7.50 -8.66
C GLU A 130 16.19 -7.14 -7.31
N ILE A 131 14.85 -7.12 -7.23
CA ILE A 131 14.13 -6.61 -6.06
C ILE A 131 13.27 -7.70 -5.41
N LEU A 132 12.45 -8.41 -6.18
CA LEU A 132 11.43 -9.32 -5.64
C LEU A 132 12.02 -10.68 -5.20
N GLN A 133 12.75 -11.37 -6.08
CA GLN A 133 13.31 -12.70 -5.81
C GLN A 133 14.25 -12.74 -4.60
N PRO A 134 15.16 -11.76 -4.39
CA PRO A 134 15.99 -11.71 -3.18
C PRO A 134 15.19 -11.65 -1.87
N ASN A 135 13.92 -11.23 -1.94
CA ASN A 135 13.03 -11.07 -0.79
C ASN A 135 11.91 -12.13 -0.73
N GLY A 136 12.02 -13.18 -1.56
CA GLY A 136 11.07 -14.29 -1.61
C GLY A 136 9.75 -13.97 -2.29
N LEU A 137 9.70 -12.93 -3.12
CA LEU A 137 8.52 -12.51 -3.87
C LEU A 137 8.69 -12.81 -5.37
N GLY A 138 7.60 -13.11 -6.05
CA GLY A 138 7.54 -13.25 -7.50
C GLY A 138 6.89 -12.06 -8.19
N ILE A 139 6.99 -12.00 -9.52
CA ILE A 139 6.30 -10.94 -10.28
C ILE A 139 4.77 -10.96 -10.08
N ALA A 140 4.19 -12.15 -9.88
CA ALA A 140 2.75 -12.30 -9.61
C ALA A 140 2.32 -11.61 -8.31
N ASP A 141 3.18 -11.57 -7.29
CA ASP A 141 2.91 -10.85 -6.04
C ASP A 141 2.84 -9.34 -6.27
N TYR A 142 3.74 -8.82 -7.11
CA TYR A 142 3.74 -7.43 -7.50
C TYR A 142 2.50 -7.06 -8.33
N GLU A 143 2.13 -7.88 -9.32
CA GLU A 143 0.93 -7.63 -10.12
C GLU A 143 -0.35 -7.67 -9.28
N ARG A 144 -0.44 -8.64 -8.35
CA ARG A 144 -1.53 -8.72 -7.37
C ARG A 144 -1.57 -7.48 -6.49
N PHE A 145 -0.41 -7.07 -5.96
CA PHE A 145 -0.27 -5.84 -5.17
C PHE A 145 -0.81 -4.62 -5.91
N VAL A 146 -0.35 -4.36 -7.13
CA VAL A 146 -0.75 -3.17 -7.88
C VAL A 146 -2.24 -3.20 -8.23
N ARG A 147 -2.78 -4.37 -8.59
CA ARG A 147 -4.22 -4.52 -8.85
C ARG A 147 -5.06 -4.25 -7.60
N ASN A 148 -4.66 -4.82 -6.46
CA ASN A 148 -5.35 -4.61 -5.18
C ASN A 148 -5.22 -3.16 -4.73
N GLU A 149 -4.05 -2.54 -4.86
CA GLU A 149 -3.82 -1.15 -4.49
C GLU A 149 -4.66 -0.19 -5.34
N ALA A 150 -4.73 -0.39 -6.65
CA ALA A 150 -5.60 0.38 -7.54
C ALA A 150 -7.09 0.21 -7.15
N GLY A 151 -7.52 -1.01 -6.81
CA GLY A 151 -8.89 -1.28 -6.38
C GLY A 151 -9.22 -0.68 -5.01
N ILE A 152 -8.28 -0.73 -4.06
CA ILE A 152 -8.40 -0.10 -2.73
C ILE A 152 -8.49 1.42 -2.86
N ARG A 153 -7.69 2.05 -3.73
CA ARG A 153 -7.80 3.48 -4.01
C ARG A 153 -9.18 3.85 -4.56
N GLN A 154 -9.72 3.06 -5.47
CA GLN A 154 -11.07 3.25 -6.00
C GLN A 154 -12.14 3.05 -4.93
N LEU A 155 -12.00 2.04 -4.07
CA LEU A 155 -12.89 1.79 -2.93
C LEU A 155 -12.91 2.99 -1.98
N ILE A 156 -11.74 3.49 -1.60
CA ILE A 156 -11.61 4.67 -0.72
C ILE A 156 -12.19 5.91 -1.38
N ALA A 157 -11.92 6.13 -2.67
CA ALA A 157 -12.49 7.25 -3.42
C ALA A 157 -14.03 7.17 -3.43
N ALA A 158 -14.61 6.01 -3.76
CA ALA A 158 -16.06 5.80 -3.73
C ALA A 158 -16.66 6.03 -2.34
N ALA A 159 -16.02 5.48 -1.29
CA ALA A 159 -16.45 5.70 0.09
C ALA A 159 -16.37 7.19 0.49
N SER A 160 -15.35 7.92 0.03
CA SER A 160 -15.18 9.35 0.33
C SER A 160 -16.21 10.25 -0.36
N VAL A 161 -16.82 9.80 -1.47
CA VAL A 161 -17.91 10.54 -2.10
C VAL A 161 -19.13 10.56 -1.16
N SER A 162 -19.42 9.46 -0.46
CA SER A 162 -20.50 9.42 0.52
C SER A 162 -20.29 10.37 1.71
N SER A 163 -19.04 10.63 2.10
CA SER A 163 -18.74 11.57 3.20
C SER A 163 -18.91 13.04 2.83
N ARG A 164 -19.11 13.37 1.55
CA ARG A 164 -19.44 14.73 1.11
C ARG A 164 -20.93 15.08 1.31
N LEU A 165 -21.72 14.19 1.92
CA LEU A 165 -23.18 14.35 2.14
C LEU A 165 -23.94 14.72 0.85
N VAL A 166 -23.46 14.22 -0.29
CA VAL A 166 -24.09 14.42 -1.60
C VAL A 166 -25.09 13.31 -1.88
N VAL A 167 -26.18 13.65 -2.56
CA VAL A 167 -27.17 12.66 -3.01
C VAL A 167 -26.51 11.74 -4.06
N PRO A 168 -26.85 10.43 -4.16
CA PRO A 168 -26.21 9.51 -5.11
C PRO A 168 -26.17 10.01 -6.57
N SER A 169 -27.18 10.77 -7.01
CA SER A 169 -27.22 11.39 -8.34
C SER A 169 -26.17 12.49 -8.53
N GLU A 170 -25.88 13.28 -7.49
CA GLU A 170 -24.82 14.29 -7.51
C GLU A 170 -23.43 13.64 -7.45
N ALA A 171 -23.28 12.59 -6.64
CA ALA A 171 -22.08 11.77 -6.56
C ALA A 171 -21.66 11.21 -7.94
N GLU A 172 -22.61 10.65 -8.68
CA GLU A 172 -22.36 10.13 -10.02
C GLU A 172 -21.96 11.23 -11.01
N SER A 173 -22.63 12.39 -10.94
CA SER A 173 -22.33 13.55 -11.78
C SER A 173 -20.91 14.09 -11.53
N LEU A 174 -20.52 14.21 -10.25
CA LEU A 174 -19.17 14.61 -9.85
C LEU A 174 -18.13 13.59 -10.32
N TRP A 175 -18.37 12.29 -10.10
CA TRP A 175 -17.49 11.22 -10.56
C TRP A 175 -17.29 11.26 -12.08
N ARG A 176 -18.39 11.40 -12.86
CA ARG A 176 -18.31 11.55 -14.32
C ARG A 176 -17.50 12.77 -14.71
N LYS A 177 -17.73 13.93 -14.08
CA LYS A 177 -16.98 15.16 -14.38
C LYS A 177 -15.48 15.02 -14.11
N GLU A 178 -15.10 14.36 -13.02
CA GLU A 178 -13.69 14.16 -12.65
C GLU A 178 -12.99 13.10 -13.51
N ASN A 179 -13.72 12.10 -14.01
CA ASN A 179 -13.17 10.99 -14.82
C ASN A 179 -13.47 11.11 -16.32
N GLN A 180 -14.06 12.22 -16.77
CA GLN A 180 -14.32 12.45 -18.18
C GLN A 180 -13.02 12.79 -18.91
N GLU A 181 -12.67 11.98 -19.91
CA GLU A 181 -11.57 12.29 -20.81
C GLU A 181 -12.01 13.42 -21.76
N VAL A 182 -11.31 14.56 -21.68
CA VAL A 182 -11.60 15.74 -22.52
C VAL A 182 -10.45 15.94 -23.51
N SER A 183 -10.78 15.99 -24.81
CA SER A 183 -9.82 16.33 -25.86
C SER A 183 -9.65 17.84 -25.93
N THR A 184 -8.57 18.35 -25.34
CA THR A 184 -8.26 19.79 -25.34
C THR A 184 -7.32 20.13 -26.49
N GLN A 185 -7.67 21.14 -27.28
CA GLN A 185 -6.75 21.73 -28.26
C GLN A 185 -6.19 23.03 -27.68
N VAL A 186 -4.86 23.17 -27.72
CA VAL A 186 -4.17 24.37 -27.25
C VAL A 186 -3.75 25.20 -28.47
N ALA A 187 -4.26 26.41 -28.58
CA ALA A 187 -3.72 27.41 -29.49
C ALA A 187 -2.59 28.15 -28.77
N ALA A 188 -1.34 27.84 -29.13
CA ALA A 188 -0.18 28.53 -28.60
C ALA A 188 0.16 29.73 -29.49
N PHE A 189 0.15 30.93 -28.89
CA PHE A 189 0.58 32.16 -29.56
C PHE A 189 1.94 32.57 -28.99
N TRP A 190 2.96 32.60 -29.85
CA TRP A 190 4.27 33.10 -29.45
C TRP A 190 4.23 34.62 -29.43
N THR A 191 4.51 35.21 -28.26
CA THR A 191 4.56 36.68 -28.08
C THR A 191 5.54 37.35 -29.04
N SER A 192 6.62 36.68 -29.43
CA SER A 192 7.58 37.16 -30.44
C SER A 192 6.93 37.52 -31.78
N ASN A 193 5.84 36.86 -32.18
CA ASN A 193 5.17 37.06 -33.47
C ASN A 193 4.28 38.32 -33.53
N TYR A 194 4.17 39.04 -32.40
CA TYR A 194 3.29 40.20 -32.26
C TYR A 194 3.97 41.42 -31.65
N ILE A 195 5.23 41.31 -31.19
CA ILE A 195 5.98 42.43 -30.58
C ILE A 195 6.12 43.60 -31.57
N ASP A 196 6.35 43.30 -32.85
CA ASP A 196 6.48 44.27 -33.93
C ASP A 196 5.17 45.02 -34.26
N LYS A 197 4.03 44.47 -33.82
CA LYS A 197 2.68 45.05 -34.02
C LYS A 197 2.24 45.93 -32.85
N VAL A 198 2.99 45.96 -31.75
CA VAL A 198 2.65 46.78 -30.58
C VAL A 198 3.20 48.20 -30.74
N VAL A 199 2.32 49.15 -31.06
CA VAL A 199 2.65 50.59 -31.08
C VAL A 199 2.38 51.18 -29.70
N ILE A 200 3.43 51.46 -28.95
CA ILE A 200 3.33 52.10 -27.63
C ILE A 200 3.21 53.61 -27.83
N THR A 201 2.03 54.18 -27.59
CA THR A 201 1.83 55.64 -27.58
C THR A 201 2.03 56.19 -26.17
N ASN A 202 2.54 57.42 -26.05
CA ASN A 202 2.80 58.05 -24.75
C ASN A 202 1.54 58.14 -23.86
N GLY A 203 0.35 58.32 -24.47
CA GLY A 203 -0.92 58.32 -23.75
C GLY A 203 -1.29 56.95 -23.17
N ALA A 204 -0.98 55.86 -23.89
CA ALA A 204 -1.29 54.50 -23.45
C ALA A 204 -0.47 54.08 -22.22
N ILE A 205 0.79 54.51 -22.13
CA ILE A 205 1.65 54.26 -20.95
C ILE A 205 1.06 54.96 -19.72
N GLY A 206 0.64 56.22 -19.86
CA GLY A 206 0.03 56.98 -18.77
C GLY A 206 -1.23 56.30 -18.23
N SER A 207 -2.18 55.95 -19.10
CA SER A 207 -3.41 55.25 -18.70
C SER A 207 -3.15 53.87 -18.08
N PHE A 208 -2.15 53.13 -18.59
CA PHE A 208 -1.75 51.84 -18.04
C PHE A 208 -1.23 51.96 -16.60
N PHE A 209 -0.38 52.96 -16.35
CA PHE A 209 0.17 53.21 -15.01
C PHE A 209 -0.93 53.68 -14.03
N THR A 210 -1.76 54.64 -14.43
CA THR A 210 -2.84 55.16 -13.57
C THR A 210 -3.84 54.08 -13.18
N ASN A 211 -4.24 53.21 -14.10
CA ASN A 211 -5.17 52.10 -13.82
C ASN A 211 -4.59 51.02 -12.92
N ARG A 212 -3.26 51.00 -12.70
CA ARG A 212 -2.54 49.95 -11.97
C ARG A 212 -1.67 50.48 -10.84
N MET A 213 -1.89 51.73 -10.38
CA MET A 213 -1.11 52.33 -9.30
C MET A 213 -1.01 51.47 -8.04
N GLY A 214 -2.02 50.64 -7.74
CA GLY A 214 -2.00 49.70 -6.62
C GLY A 214 -0.86 48.67 -6.67
N PHE A 215 -0.43 48.25 -7.88
CA PHE A 215 0.67 47.30 -8.07
C PHE A 215 2.06 47.94 -7.98
N TYR A 216 2.14 49.27 -8.10
CA TYR A 216 3.39 50.02 -8.05
C TYR A 216 3.61 50.72 -6.69
N ARG A 217 2.75 50.45 -5.72
CA ARG A 217 2.98 50.90 -4.34
C ARG A 217 4.21 50.18 -3.81
N LEU A 218 5.21 50.96 -3.40
CA LEU A 218 6.30 50.41 -2.62
C LEU A 218 5.73 49.85 -1.32
N PRO A 219 6.06 48.62 -0.93
CA PRO A 219 5.62 48.06 0.34
C PRO A 219 6.09 48.96 1.47
N GLU A 220 5.25 49.08 2.50
CA GLU A 220 5.56 49.89 3.67
C GLU A 220 6.83 49.36 4.34
N ARG A 221 7.85 50.20 4.46
CA ARG A 221 9.09 49.85 5.16
C ARG A 221 8.87 50.06 6.65
N GLN A 222 8.81 48.98 7.41
CA GLN A 222 8.72 49.02 8.87
C GLN A 222 10.08 48.70 9.49
N THR A 223 10.50 49.50 10.47
CA THR A 223 11.66 49.21 11.30
C THR A 223 11.19 48.37 12.49
N LEU A 224 11.53 47.09 12.52
CA LEU A 224 11.28 46.23 13.68
C LEU A 224 12.47 46.27 14.63
N SER A 225 12.21 46.66 15.87
CA SER A 225 13.12 46.44 17.00
C SER A 225 12.64 45.20 17.75
N TYR A 226 13.44 44.13 17.76
CA TYR A 226 13.16 42.94 18.56
C TYR A 226 14.16 42.85 19.72
N ILE A 227 13.70 42.29 20.84
CA ILE A 227 14.54 41.90 21.97
C ILE A 227 14.51 40.37 22.00
N GLU A 228 15.67 39.75 21.80
CA GLU A 228 15.81 38.30 21.86
C GLU A 228 15.94 37.88 23.33
N PHE A 229 15.02 37.02 23.76
CA PHE A 229 15.10 36.37 25.06
C PHE A 229 15.75 34.99 24.86
N SER A 230 17.04 34.87 25.17
CA SER A 230 17.70 33.57 25.13
C SER A 230 17.01 32.61 26.10
N ALA A 231 16.64 31.42 25.62
CA ALA A 231 16.04 30.37 26.45
C ALA A 231 16.90 30.04 27.68
N SER A 232 18.23 30.22 27.59
CA SER A 232 19.18 30.04 28.70
C SER A 232 18.83 30.88 29.94
N ASN A 233 18.21 32.05 29.76
CA ASN A 233 17.89 32.97 30.85
C ASN A 233 16.76 32.45 31.76
N TYR A 234 15.98 31.48 31.28
CA TYR A 234 14.83 30.94 31.99
C TYR A 234 15.02 29.47 32.39
N LEU A 235 16.16 28.85 32.06
CA LEU A 235 16.41 27.45 32.39
C LEU A 235 16.43 27.20 33.90
N ALA A 236 17.03 28.09 34.70
CA ALA A 236 17.07 27.92 36.16
C ALA A 236 15.68 28.01 36.82
N ASP A 237 14.79 28.85 36.27
CA ASP A 237 13.40 28.93 36.73
C ASP A 237 12.54 27.76 36.22
N ALA A 238 12.84 27.27 35.01
CA ALA A 238 12.25 26.04 34.48
C ALA A 238 12.66 24.83 35.33
N ASP A 239 13.93 24.68 35.68
CA ASP A 239 14.44 23.62 36.56
C ASP A 239 13.79 23.66 37.94
N LYS A 240 13.60 24.85 38.51
CA LYS A 240 12.84 25.00 39.76
C LYS A 240 11.40 24.52 39.62
N LYS A 241 10.69 24.91 38.56
CA LYS A 241 9.32 24.44 38.31
C LYS A 241 9.26 22.93 38.05
N LEU A 242 10.20 22.39 37.29
CA LEU A 242 10.32 20.95 37.04
C LEU A 242 10.61 20.19 38.33
N SER A 243 11.42 20.73 39.24
CA SER A 243 11.71 20.11 40.54
C SER A 243 10.51 20.08 41.50
N THR A 244 9.52 20.96 41.31
CA THR A 244 8.26 20.92 42.07
C THR A 244 7.26 19.88 41.53
N LEU A 245 7.49 19.37 40.31
CA LEU A 245 6.68 18.33 39.70
C LEU A 245 7.32 16.97 40.03
N THR A 246 6.95 16.38 41.16
CA THR A 246 7.48 15.09 41.64
C THR A 246 7.22 13.90 40.71
N ASN A 247 6.29 14.04 39.76
CA ASN A 247 5.80 12.94 38.92
C ASN A 247 6.20 13.13 37.44
N LEU A 248 7.26 13.90 37.17
CA LEU A 248 7.66 14.25 35.80
C LEU A 248 7.92 13.01 34.93
N ASN A 249 8.48 11.95 35.51
CA ASN A 249 8.75 10.69 34.81
C ASN A 249 7.48 9.95 34.42
N ASP A 250 6.41 10.04 35.21
CA ASP A 250 5.13 9.40 34.90
C ASP A 250 4.45 10.11 33.73
N ILE A 251 4.50 11.45 33.70
CA ILE A 251 3.90 12.29 32.64
C ILE A 251 4.61 12.12 31.29
N VAL A 252 5.94 11.92 31.28
CA VAL A 252 6.71 11.72 30.04
C VAL A 252 6.54 10.31 29.47
N SER A 253 6.18 9.33 30.30
CA SER A 253 5.94 7.95 29.86
C SER A 253 4.57 7.71 29.21
N GLU A 254 3.66 8.69 29.30
CA GLU A 254 2.29 8.62 28.78
C GLU A 254 2.17 9.15 27.33
N TYR A 255 3.27 9.63 26.73
CA TYR A 255 3.38 10.09 25.33
C TYR A 255 4.44 9.30 24.56
#